data_AF-A0A1R3UMS7-F1
#
_entry.id   AF-A0A1R3UMS7-F1
#
_cell.length_a   1.000
_cell.length_b   1.000
_cell.length_c   1.000
_cell.angle_alpha   90.00
_cell.angle_beta   90.00
_cell.angle_gamma   90.00
#
_symmetry.space_group_name_H-M   'P 1'
#
loop_
_entity.id
_entity.type
_entity.pdbx_description
1 polymer ?
#
loop_
_entity_poly.entity_id
_entity_poly.type
_entity_poly.pdbx_seq_one_letter_code
_entity_poly.pdbx_strand_id
1 'polypeptide(L)'
;MQEILERSDRAVPWEPDTVGLPDAHSDSALARINDVAFYANARNEVTTLAGVCVDLLLLHSPEGDEGCRCQGCRLPWPCPTFGEISRLLG
;
A
#
# COMPACT_ATOMS: atom_id res chain seq x y z
N MET A 1 -4.69 -2.60 -9.59
CA MET A 1 -4.13 -1.26 -9.28
C MET A 1 -5.18 -0.41 -8.56
N GLN A 2 -6.34 -0.16 -9.18
CA GLN A 2 -7.51 0.45 -8.52
C GLN A 2 -7.95 -0.36 -7.30
N GLU A 3 -7.94 -1.69 -7.42
CA GLU A 3 -8.26 -2.63 -6.33
C GLU A 3 -7.35 -2.52 -5.09
N ILE A 4 -6.07 -2.13 -5.23
CA ILE A 4 -5.15 -1.98 -4.08
C ILE A 4 -5.51 -0.71 -3.31
N LEU A 5 -5.74 0.39 -4.03
CA LEU A 5 -6.19 1.65 -3.43
C LEU A 5 -7.58 1.49 -2.81
N GLU A 6 -8.50 0.80 -3.48
CA GLU A 6 -9.82 0.49 -2.96
C GLU A 6 -9.77 -0.43 -1.73
N ARG A 7 -8.87 -1.41 -1.68
CA ARG A 7 -8.67 -2.27 -0.49
C ARG A 7 -8.06 -1.48 0.68
N SER A 8 -7.12 -0.58 0.40
CA SER A 8 -6.56 0.35 1.40
C SER A 8 -7.64 1.29 1.94
N ASP A 9 -8.51 1.79 1.07
CA ASP A 9 -9.57 2.72 1.45
C ASP A 9 -10.75 2.05 2.16
N ARG A 10 -11.10 0.82 1.78
CA ARG A 10 -12.17 0.03 2.41
C ARG A 10 -11.79 -0.62 3.74
N ALA A 11 -10.53 -0.61 4.12
CA ALA A 11 -10.13 -1.05 5.44
C ALA A 11 -10.60 0.00 6.46
N VAL A 12 -11.87 -0.07 6.87
CA VAL A 12 -12.48 0.80 7.88
C VAL A 12 -13.54 0.02 8.69
N PRO A 13 -13.59 0.20 10.02
CA PRO A 13 -12.62 0.89 10.86
C PRO A 13 -11.41 0.00 11.15
N TRP A 14 -10.23 0.60 11.28
CA TRP A 14 -9.09 -0.03 11.95
C TRP A 14 -9.39 0.05 13.44
N GLU A 15 -10.33 -0.77 13.91
CA GLU A 15 -10.57 -1.03 15.33
C GLU A 15 -9.31 -1.66 15.93
N PRO A 16 -9.05 -1.50 17.25
CA PRO A 16 -7.94 -2.15 17.95
C PRO A 16 -7.82 -3.66 17.66
N ASP A 17 -8.95 -4.30 17.42
CA ASP A 17 -9.05 -5.73 17.13
C ASP A 17 -8.60 -6.09 15.69
N THR A 18 -8.64 -5.12 14.76
CA THR A 18 -8.28 -5.30 13.34
C THR A 18 -6.77 -5.19 13.07
N VAL A 19 -6.05 -4.60 14.02
CA VAL A 19 -4.62 -4.29 13.96
C VAL A 19 -3.79 -5.07 14.98
N GLY A 20 -4.42 -5.95 15.76
CA GLY A 20 -3.73 -6.81 16.72
C GLY A 20 -3.01 -6.04 17.82
N LEU A 21 -3.65 -5.00 18.37
CA LEU A 21 -3.11 -4.36 19.57
C LEU A 21 -3.34 -5.21 20.83
N PRO A 22 -2.44 -5.13 21.83
CA PRO A 22 -2.62 -5.82 23.10
C PRO A 22 -3.90 -5.32 23.80
N ASP A 23 -4.64 -6.24 24.44
CA ASP A 23 -5.90 -5.98 25.16
C ASP A 23 -5.83 -4.67 25.95
N ALA A 24 -6.52 -3.65 25.46
CA ALA A 24 -6.52 -2.33 26.06
C ALA A 24 -7.34 -2.34 27.36
N HIS A 25 -6.73 -2.74 28.47
CA HIS A 25 -7.28 -2.65 29.83
C HIS A 25 -7.36 -1.21 30.39
N SER A 26 -7.49 -0.19 29.53
CA SER A 26 -7.52 1.23 29.96
C SER A 26 -8.81 1.91 29.55
N ASP A 27 -9.69 2.15 30.53
CA ASP A 27 -11.03 2.74 30.37
C ASP A 27 -11.04 4.25 30.04
N SER A 28 -9.86 4.86 29.84
CA SER A 28 -9.77 6.30 29.66
C SER A 28 -10.14 6.72 28.23
N ALA A 29 -11.09 7.66 28.12
CA ALA A 29 -11.51 8.23 26.84
C ALA A 29 -10.36 8.89 26.07
N LEU A 30 -9.31 9.37 26.77
CA LEU A 30 -8.12 9.96 26.17
C LEU A 30 -7.21 8.92 25.50
N ALA A 31 -7.08 7.71 26.08
CA ALA A 31 -6.36 6.61 25.43
C ALA A 31 -7.04 6.22 24.11
N ARG A 32 -8.38 6.10 24.12
CA ARG A 32 -9.18 5.82 22.92
C ARG A 32 -9.01 6.89 21.82
N ILE A 33 -8.92 8.18 22.17
CA ILE A 33 -8.72 9.26 21.19
C ILE A 33 -7.31 9.19 20.57
N ASN A 34 -6.28 8.89 21.37
CA ASN A 34 -4.91 8.73 20.89
C ASN A 34 -4.78 7.52 19.96
N ASP A 35 -5.44 6.42 20.27
CA ASP A 35 -5.45 5.22 19.43
C ASP A 35 -6.12 5.51 18.07
N VAL A 36 -7.27 6.18 18.06
CA VAL A 36 -7.95 6.59 16.82
C VAL A 36 -7.08 7.52 15.98
N ALA A 37 -6.39 8.47 16.59
CA ALA A 37 -5.47 9.36 15.87
C ALA A 37 -4.26 8.57 15.31
N PHE A 38 -3.73 7.61 16.07
CA PHE A 38 -2.65 6.73 15.64
C PHE A 38 -3.08 5.87 14.45
N TYR A 39 -4.28 5.27 14.47
CA TYR A 39 -4.77 4.46 13.34
C TYR A 39 -5.15 5.29 12.13
N ALA A 40 -5.74 6.47 12.33
CA ALA A 40 -6.03 7.39 11.23
C ALA A 40 -4.73 7.84 10.55
N ASN A 41 -3.69 8.13 11.35
CA ASN A 41 -2.38 8.49 10.83
C ASN A 41 -1.70 7.30 10.12
N ALA A 42 -1.72 6.11 10.72
CA ALA A 42 -1.21 4.88 10.11
C ALA A 42 -1.93 4.53 8.79
N ARG A 43 -3.25 4.73 8.72
CA ARG A 43 -4.01 4.56 7.47
C ARG A 43 -3.55 5.52 6.39
N ASN A 44 -3.32 6.79 6.72
CA ASN A 44 -2.82 7.78 5.76
C ASN A 44 -1.41 7.42 5.28
N GLU A 45 -0.53 7.01 6.19
CA GLU A 45 0.84 6.58 5.87
C GLU A 45 0.83 5.33 4.97
N VAL A 46 0.02 4.33 5.29
CA VAL A 46 -0.10 3.09 4.49
C VAL A 46 -0.71 3.37 3.12
N THR A 47 -1.73 4.23 3.04
CA THR A 47 -2.33 4.64 1.76
C THR A 47 -1.31 5.40 0.90
N THR A 48 -0.50 6.25 1.52
CA THR A 48 0.57 7.00 0.84
C THR A 48 1.65 6.05 0.32
N LEU A 49 2.08 5.08 1.13
CA LEU A 49 3.04 4.05 0.72
C LEU A 49 2.49 3.20 -0.44
N ALA A 50 1.22 2.79 -0.38
CA ALA A 50 0.56 2.07 -1.46
C ALA A 50 0.54 2.89 -2.76
N GLY A 51 0.29 4.20 -2.68
CA GLY A 51 0.39 5.12 -3.81
C GLY A 51 1.79 5.13 -4.44
N VAL A 52 2.83 5.28 -3.62
CA VAL A 52 4.22 5.24 -4.10
C VAL A 52 4.56 3.90 -4.78
N CYS A 53 4.12 2.77 -4.22
CA CYS A 53 4.32 1.46 -4.83
C CYS A 53 3.63 1.33 -6.20
N VAL A 54 2.43 1.91 -6.34
CA VAL A 54 1.72 1.97 -7.62
C VAL A 54 2.47 2.85 -8.63
N ASP A 55 2.96 4.01 -8.21
CA ASP A 55 3.74 4.90 -9.08
C ASP A 55 5.03 4.22 -9.57
N LEU A 56 5.71 3.47 -8.69
CA LEU A 56 6.88 2.68 -9.06
C LEU A 56 6.55 1.60 -10.09
N LEU A 57 5.39 0.93 -9.97
CA LEU A 57 4.93 -0.01 -11.00
C LEU A 57 4.64 0.70 -12.33
N LEU A 58 4.02 1.88 -12.30
CA LEU A 58 3.68 2.64 -13.51
C LEU A 58 4.92 3.14 -14.27
N LEU A 59 6.00 3.44 -13.56
CA LEU A 59 7.31 3.72 -14.17
C LEU A 59 7.85 2.51 -14.96
N HIS A 60 7.42 1.30 -14.62
CA HIS A 60 7.81 0.08 -15.29
C HIS A 60 6.66 -0.49 -16.12
N SER A 61 6.57 -0.06 -17.37
CA SER A 61 5.59 -0.52 -18.36
C SER A 61 6.27 -1.03 -19.65
N PRO A 62 5.60 -1.84 -20.49
CA PRO A 62 6.14 -2.25 -21.79
C PRO A 62 6.28 -1.07 -22.75
N GLU A 63 7.35 -1.06 -23.54
CA GLU A 63 7.64 -0.03 -24.56
C GLU A 63 6.89 -0.29 -25.86
N GLY A 64 5.95 0.59 -26.20
CA GLY A 64 5.16 0.52 -27.43
C GLY A 64 4.25 -0.72 -27.52
N ASP A 65 3.71 -0.96 -28.72
CA ASP A 65 2.81 -2.10 -29.00
C ASP A 65 3.53 -3.46 -28.99
N GLU A 66 4.81 -3.49 -29.37
CA GLU A 66 5.58 -4.75 -29.37
C GLU A 66 6.08 -5.15 -27.98
N GLY A 67 6.19 -4.20 -27.05
CA GLY A 67 6.37 -4.49 -25.62
C GLY A 67 7.61 -5.31 -25.24
N CYS A 68 8.67 -5.31 -26.06
CA CYS A 68 9.87 -6.13 -25.81
C CYS A 68 10.78 -5.60 -24.69
N ARG A 69 10.66 -4.32 -24.33
CA ARG A 69 11.49 -3.64 -23.32
C ARG A 69 10.64 -2.85 -22.34
N CYS A 70 11.18 -2.60 -21.17
CA CYS A 70 10.58 -1.71 -20.18
C CYS A 70 10.87 -0.24 -20.53
N GLN A 71 9.87 0.63 -20.49
CA GLN A 71 10.03 2.06 -20.73
C GLN A 71 10.94 2.74 -19.68
N GLY A 72 10.82 2.35 -18.41
CA GLY A 72 11.58 2.95 -17.31
C GLY A 72 13.05 2.58 -17.29
N CYS A 73 13.36 1.27 -17.27
CA CYS A 73 14.74 0.79 -17.10
C CYS A 73 15.40 0.26 -18.38
N ARG A 74 14.68 0.21 -19.52
CA ARG A 74 15.16 -0.26 -20.84
C ARG A 74 15.60 -1.73 -20.93
N LEU A 75 15.46 -2.49 -19.84
CA LEU A 75 15.67 -3.93 -19.77
C LEU A 75 14.55 -4.69 -20.52
N PRO A 76 14.74 -5.97 -20.88
CA PRO A 76 13.68 -6.81 -21.45
C PRO A 76 12.44 -6.81 -20.56
N TRP A 77 11.26 -6.77 -21.18
CA TRP A 77 9.99 -6.84 -20.47
C TRP A 77 9.53 -8.30 -20.29
N PRO A 78 8.96 -8.68 -19.12
CA PRO A 78 8.89 -7.90 -17.89
C PRO A 78 10.28 -7.73 -17.27
N CYS A 79 10.59 -6.52 -16.81
CA CYS A 79 11.91 -6.25 -16.23
C CYS A 79 12.02 -6.79 -14.79
N PRO A 80 13.24 -7.08 -14.30
CA PRO A 80 13.43 -7.63 -12.95
C PRO A 80 12.83 -6.77 -11.84
N THR A 81 12.91 -5.45 -11.96
CA THR A 81 12.34 -4.51 -10.99
C THR A 81 10.82 -4.61 -10.93
N PHE A 82 10.15 -4.67 -12.08
CA PHE A 82 8.69 -4.88 -12.13
C PHE A 82 8.33 -6.21 -11.46
N GLY A 83 9.02 -7.29 -11.82
CA GLY A 83 8.79 -8.61 -11.23
C GLY A 83 8.91 -8.62 -9.71
N GLU A 84 9.95 -7.97 -9.17
CA GLU A 84 10.17 -7.91 -7.73
C GLU A 84 9.13 -7.04 -7.00
N ILE A 85 8.76 -5.88 -7.55
CA ILE A 85 7.72 -5.02 -6.97
C ILE A 85 6.36 -5.73 -7.02
N SER A 86 6.00 -6.37 -8.15
CA SER A 86 4.77 -7.15 -8.26
C SER A 86 4.73 -8.28 -7.24
N ARG A 87 5.83 -9.02 -7.06
CA ARG A 87 5.94 -10.10 -6.07
C ARG A 87 5.73 -9.60 -4.63
N LEU A 88 6.25 -8.42 -4.30
CA LEU A 88 6.11 -7.83 -2.96
C LEU A 88 4.68 -7.35 -2.66
N LEU A 89 3.91 -7.00 -3.69
CA LEU A 89 2.55 -6.46 -3.55
C LEU A 89 1.44 -7.53 -3.57
N GLY A 90 1.75 -8.75 -4.01
CA GLY A 90 0.83 -9.90 -3.99
C GLY A 90 0.01 -10.04 -5.27
#